data_AF-A0A4Q5X5J1-F1
#
_entry.id   AF-A0A4Q5X5J1-F1
#
_cell.length_a   1.000
_cell.length_b   1.000
_cell.length_c   1.000
_cell.angle_alpha   90.00
_cell.angle_beta   90.00
_cell.angle_gamma   90.00
#
_symmetry.space_group_name_H-M   'P 1'
#
loop_
_entity.id
_entity.type
_entity.pdbx_description
1 polymer ?
#
loop_
_entity_poly.entity_id
_entity_poly.type
_entity_poly.pdbx_seq_one_letter_code
_entity_poly.pdbx_strand_id
1 'polypeptide(L)'
;MATIPFAELAPRLAVAPASEVVVAVVAGHGAELGLVPKGAGAPFQPAALFAAIRSVPEMQVGVAVLTQCFGGIFNYTDADTKPPLVVMGGASLNLSLSMPVRLSGPLLQASGAPGLKEWSANVFSYDFFEWVGAPRDVDGDGAVTILDAFKYAGARSNGRVRESKMMSFVGAQKGVLATQAAFDSLQAALKTTPPSPDLPTKQLTFDAAITQLQEQVEFLYSNHEPWILNARLARALAFSL
;
A
#
# COMPACT_ATOMS: atom_id res chain seq x y z
N MET A 1 -20.33 6.92 2.07
CA MET A 1 -20.04 7.29 0.67
C MET A 1 -20.63 6.24 -0.23
N ALA A 2 -21.41 6.62 -1.24
CA ALA A 2 -21.85 5.67 -2.27
C ALA A 2 -20.62 5.14 -3.02
N THR A 3 -20.49 3.83 -3.13
CA THR A 3 -19.46 3.19 -3.96
C THR A 3 -19.83 3.41 -5.42
N ILE A 4 -19.00 4.16 -6.13
CA ILE A 4 -19.18 4.42 -7.55
C ILE A 4 -18.69 3.18 -8.30
N PRO A 5 -19.46 2.64 -9.27
CA PRO A 5 -18.96 1.59 -10.15
C PRO A 5 -17.70 2.08 -10.89
N PHE A 6 -16.66 1.26 -10.93
CA PHE A 6 -15.37 1.65 -11.53
C PHE A 6 -15.46 2.05 -13.02
N ALA A 7 -16.43 1.51 -13.76
CA ALA A 7 -16.71 1.93 -15.14
C ALA A 7 -17.12 3.41 -15.27
N GLU A 8 -17.59 4.02 -14.18
CA GLU A 8 -17.99 5.43 -14.13
C GLU A 8 -16.84 6.37 -13.78
N LEU A 9 -15.63 5.85 -13.50
CA LEU A 9 -14.50 6.69 -13.10
C LEU A 9 -14.11 7.68 -14.22
N ALA A 10 -13.86 7.19 -15.43
CA ALA A 10 -13.48 8.06 -16.56
C ALA A 10 -14.59 9.08 -16.92
N PRO A 11 -15.88 8.70 -17.03
CA PRO A 11 -16.96 9.67 -17.22
C PRO A 11 -17.06 10.74 -16.13
N ARG A 12 -16.82 10.37 -14.86
CA ARG A 12 -16.85 11.33 -13.74
C ARG A 12 -15.66 12.29 -13.79
N LEU A 13 -14.47 11.79 -14.08
CA LEU A 13 -13.29 12.63 -14.24
C LEU A 13 -13.41 13.56 -15.44
N ALA A 14 -14.13 13.13 -16.50
CA ALA A 14 -14.38 13.96 -17.68
C ALA A 14 -15.27 15.19 -17.43
N VAL A 15 -16.02 15.20 -16.32
CA VAL A 15 -16.85 16.35 -15.90
C VAL A 15 -16.32 17.00 -14.63
N ALA A 16 -15.12 16.62 -14.18
CA ALA A 16 -14.44 17.28 -13.08
C ALA A 16 -14.04 18.72 -13.49
N PRO A 17 -13.81 19.62 -12.50
CA PRO A 17 -13.27 20.94 -12.79
C PRO A 17 -12.00 20.86 -13.64
N ALA A 18 -11.88 21.76 -14.62
CA ALA A 18 -10.68 21.87 -15.45
C ALA A 18 -9.44 22.11 -14.57
N SER A 19 -8.37 21.38 -14.84
CA SER A 19 -7.15 21.40 -14.03
C SER A 19 -5.94 21.09 -14.90
N GLU A 20 -4.96 21.99 -14.95
CA GLU A 20 -3.72 21.76 -15.72
C GLU A 20 -2.85 20.65 -15.10
N VAL A 21 -2.87 20.53 -13.78
CA VAL A 21 -2.14 19.51 -13.01
C VAL A 21 -3.15 18.67 -12.23
N VAL A 22 -3.11 17.36 -12.42
CA VAL A 22 -3.98 16.41 -11.70
C VAL A 22 -3.13 15.52 -10.80
N VAL A 23 -3.47 15.44 -9.52
CA VAL A 23 -2.88 14.48 -8.59
C VAL A 23 -3.92 13.43 -8.21
N ALA A 24 -3.73 12.20 -8.65
CA ALA A 24 -4.59 11.06 -8.38
C ALA A 24 -3.93 10.13 -7.35
N VAL A 25 -4.48 10.06 -6.14
CA VAL A 25 -4.05 9.09 -5.13
C VAL A 25 -4.97 7.89 -5.18
N VAL A 26 -4.40 6.73 -5.49
CA VAL A 26 -5.13 5.49 -5.74
C VAL A 26 -4.86 4.51 -4.61
N ALA A 27 -5.90 4.22 -3.84
CA ALA A 27 -5.88 3.30 -2.72
C ALA A 27 -6.87 2.16 -2.90
N GLY A 28 -6.50 0.98 -2.43
CA GLY A 28 -7.29 -0.24 -2.57
C GLY A 28 -6.40 -1.49 -2.56
N HIS A 29 -7.02 -2.62 -2.84
CA HIS A 29 -6.28 -3.87 -3.08
C HIS A 29 -5.77 -3.89 -4.51
N GLY A 30 -4.56 -4.40 -4.71
CA GLY A 30 -3.98 -4.66 -6.02
C GLY A 30 -3.70 -6.15 -6.17
N ALA A 31 -3.69 -6.60 -7.41
CA ALA A 31 -3.33 -7.95 -7.84
C ALA A 31 -2.46 -7.85 -9.09
N GLU A 32 -1.97 -8.98 -9.58
CA GLU A 32 -1.04 -9.09 -10.70
C GLU A 32 -1.60 -8.51 -12.01
N LEU A 33 -2.91 -8.33 -12.12
CA LEU A 33 -3.60 -7.82 -13.30
C LEU A 33 -4.15 -6.40 -13.16
N GLY A 34 -4.02 -5.76 -11.99
CA GLY A 34 -4.58 -4.42 -11.78
C GLY A 34 -5.02 -4.12 -10.36
N LEU A 35 -5.77 -3.03 -10.23
CA LEU A 35 -6.54 -2.74 -9.02
C LEU A 35 -7.67 -3.74 -8.88
N VAL A 36 -7.92 -4.24 -7.67
CA VAL A 36 -9.05 -5.12 -7.35
C VAL A 36 -10.06 -4.34 -6.50
N PRO A 37 -11.12 -3.81 -7.11
CA PRO A 37 -12.21 -3.21 -6.37
C PRO A 37 -12.87 -4.21 -5.43
N LYS A 38 -13.32 -3.72 -4.28
CA LYS A 38 -14.23 -4.47 -3.44
C LYS A 38 -15.55 -4.68 -4.19
N GLY A 39 -15.85 -5.94 -4.54
CA GLY A 39 -17.11 -6.32 -5.20
C GLY A 39 -17.12 -6.22 -6.73
N ALA A 40 -15.97 -5.97 -7.39
CA ALA A 40 -15.88 -6.11 -8.84
C ALA A 40 -15.37 -7.50 -9.24
N GLY A 41 -15.89 -8.04 -10.34
CA GLY A 41 -15.46 -9.35 -10.86
C GLY A 41 -14.14 -9.33 -11.63
N ALA A 42 -13.70 -8.16 -12.11
CA ALA A 42 -12.47 -8.04 -12.92
C ALA A 42 -11.54 -6.94 -12.38
N PRO A 43 -10.21 -7.16 -12.39
CA PRO A 43 -9.23 -6.14 -12.06
C PRO A 43 -9.28 -4.95 -13.02
N PHE A 44 -9.08 -3.75 -12.49
CA PHE A 44 -8.98 -2.54 -13.28
C PHE A 44 -7.54 -2.36 -13.76
N GLN A 45 -7.37 -2.50 -15.07
CA GLN A 45 -6.07 -2.57 -15.72
C GLN A 45 -5.37 -1.19 -15.77
N PRO A 46 -4.03 -1.16 -15.84
CA PRO A 46 -3.26 0.08 -15.93
C PRO A 46 -3.70 1.06 -17.02
N ALA A 47 -3.93 0.56 -18.24
CA ALA A 47 -4.34 1.40 -19.37
C ALA A 47 -5.67 2.13 -19.10
N ALA A 48 -6.64 1.46 -18.47
CA ALA A 48 -7.93 2.04 -18.12
C ALA A 48 -7.78 3.14 -17.05
N LEU A 49 -6.90 2.95 -16.07
CA LEU A 49 -6.61 3.99 -15.07
C LEU A 49 -5.99 5.23 -15.68
N PHE A 50 -4.99 5.05 -16.54
CA PHE A 50 -4.31 6.18 -17.15
C PHE A 50 -5.26 6.95 -18.07
N ALA A 51 -6.08 6.24 -18.86
CA ALA A 51 -7.12 6.86 -19.68
C ALA A 51 -8.14 7.64 -18.82
N ALA A 52 -8.54 7.09 -17.66
CA ALA A 52 -9.45 7.77 -16.75
C ALA A 52 -8.84 9.04 -16.15
N ILE A 53 -7.58 9.01 -15.69
CA ILE A 53 -6.90 10.21 -15.17
C ILE A 53 -6.80 11.28 -16.26
N ARG A 54 -6.48 10.88 -17.49
CA ARG A 54 -6.37 11.77 -18.65
C ARG A 54 -7.70 12.34 -19.14
N SER A 55 -8.84 11.86 -18.66
CA SER A 55 -10.13 12.42 -19.06
C SER A 55 -10.43 13.76 -18.36
N VAL A 56 -9.68 14.14 -17.32
CA VAL A 56 -9.85 15.44 -16.65
C VAL A 56 -9.64 16.59 -17.66
N PRO A 57 -10.58 17.55 -17.76
CA PRO A 57 -10.45 18.66 -18.70
C PRO A 57 -9.20 19.51 -18.47
N GLU A 58 -8.57 19.94 -19.56
CA GLU A 58 -7.40 20.83 -19.61
C GLU A 58 -6.12 20.28 -18.96
N MET A 59 -6.10 18.99 -18.57
CA MET A 59 -4.91 18.35 -18.00
C MET A 59 -3.71 18.45 -18.95
N GLN A 60 -2.62 19.03 -18.46
CA GLN A 60 -1.31 19.07 -19.11
C GLN A 60 -0.38 18.01 -18.55
N VAL A 61 -0.52 17.69 -17.27
CA VAL A 61 0.28 16.67 -16.59
C VAL A 61 -0.53 16.02 -15.46
N GLY A 62 -0.38 14.72 -15.29
CA GLY A 62 -0.94 13.99 -14.16
C GLY A 62 0.15 13.39 -13.27
N VAL A 63 -0.17 13.20 -11.99
CA VAL A 63 0.64 12.50 -11.00
C VAL A 63 -0.23 11.42 -10.38
N ALA A 64 0.11 10.15 -10.56
CA ALA A 64 -0.58 9.02 -9.97
C ALA A 64 0.25 8.43 -8.82
N VAL A 65 -0.31 8.40 -7.62
CA VAL A 65 0.30 7.83 -6.41
C VAL A 65 -0.43 6.53 -6.07
N LEU A 66 0.24 5.40 -6.26
CA LEU A 66 -0.32 4.06 -6.09
C LEU A 66 0.07 3.47 -4.72
N THR A 67 -0.94 3.06 -3.96
CA THR A 67 -0.77 2.69 -2.53
C THR A 67 -1.15 1.23 -2.25
N GLN A 68 -1.04 0.39 -3.27
CA GLN A 68 -1.53 -1.00 -3.29
C GLN A 68 -0.42 -2.01 -3.57
N CYS A 69 -0.70 -3.29 -3.28
CA CYS A 69 0.13 -4.41 -3.75
C CYS A 69 0.24 -4.41 -5.28
N PHE A 70 1.34 -4.94 -5.81
CA PHE A 70 1.61 -5.06 -7.24
C PHE A 70 1.51 -3.72 -8.00
N GLY A 71 1.71 -2.58 -7.33
CA GLY A 71 1.65 -1.26 -7.98
C GLY A 71 2.59 -1.14 -9.17
N GLY A 72 3.73 -1.84 -9.15
CA GLY A 72 4.73 -1.85 -10.22
C GLY A 72 4.22 -2.32 -11.59
N ILE A 73 3.08 -3.02 -11.68
CA ILE A 73 2.51 -3.38 -13.00
C ILE A 73 2.17 -2.13 -13.83
N PHE A 74 1.87 -1.01 -13.18
CA PHE A 74 1.58 0.27 -13.83
C PHE A 74 2.84 0.94 -14.39
N ASN A 75 4.04 0.51 -13.97
CA ASN A 75 5.32 1.00 -14.50
C ASN A 75 5.55 0.59 -15.97
N TYR A 76 4.83 -0.43 -16.45
CA TYR A 76 4.99 -1.01 -17.79
C TYR A 76 3.87 -0.57 -18.74
N THR A 77 3.27 0.59 -18.48
CA THR A 77 2.18 1.18 -19.27
C THR A 77 2.62 2.53 -19.82
N ASP A 78 2.08 2.93 -20.97
CA ASP A 78 2.43 4.19 -21.64
C ASP A 78 1.98 5.42 -20.85
N ALA A 79 2.81 5.82 -19.87
CA ALA A 79 2.63 7.03 -19.08
C ALA A 79 3.03 8.30 -19.85
N ASP A 80 3.88 8.16 -20.87
CA ASP A 80 4.36 9.29 -21.70
C ASP A 80 3.34 9.81 -22.72
N THR A 81 2.26 9.06 -22.99
CA THR A 81 1.19 9.52 -23.86
C THR A 81 0.58 10.81 -23.32
N LYS A 82 0.35 11.79 -24.20
CA LYS A 82 -0.21 13.09 -23.80
C LYS A 82 -1.67 12.98 -23.36
N PRO A 83 -2.06 13.62 -22.24
CA PRO A 83 -1.17 14.32 -21.30
C PRO A 83 -0.34 13.32 -20.46
N PRO A 84 0.99 13.57 -20.29
CA PRO A 84 1.88 12.63 -19.64
C PRO A 84 1.58 12.48 -18.15
N LEU A 85 1.89 11.30 -17.61
CA LEU A 85 1.72 10.96 -16.21
C LEU A 85 3.08 10.71 -15.55
N VAL A 86 3.28 11.26 -14.35
CA VAL A 86 4.23 10.73 -13.36
C VAL A 86 3.49 9.65 -12.58
N VAL A 87 4.05 8.45 -12.47
CA VAL A 87 3.39 7.35 -11.76
C VAL A 87 4.36 6.81 -10.73
N MET A 88 3.95 6.73 -9.47
CA MET A 88 4.81 6.24 -8.41
C MET A 88 4.03 5.35 -7.45
N GLY A 89 4.73 4.48 -6.75
CA GLY A 89 4.12 3.65 -5.70
C GLY A 89 5.15 3.06 -4.77
N GLY A 90 4.67 2.54 -3.63
CA GLY A 90 5.51 1.95 -2.59
C GLY A 90 5.90 0.48 -2.83
N ALA A 91 5.22 -0.21 -3.73
CA ALA A 91 5.50 -1.61 -4.05
C ALA A 91 5.56 -1.81 -5.56
N SER A 92 6.65 -2.43 -6.01
CA SER A 92 6.87 -2.84 -7.39
C SER A 92 5.97 -4.05 -7.74
N LEU A 93 6.52 -5.16 -8.22
CA LEU A 93 5.79 -6.40 -8.55
C LEU A 93 5.52 -7.29 -7.32
N ASN A 94 5.45 -6.70 -6.13
CA ASN A 94 5.38 -7.38 -4.84
C ASN A 94 4.25 -6.80 -3.98
N LEU A 95 4.03 -7.43 -2.82
CA LEU A 95 3.09 -6.94 -1.81
C LEU A 95 3.47 -5.55 -1.29
N SER A 96 2.46 -4.74 -1.03
CA SER A 96 2.64 -3.45 -0.35
C SER A 96 2.32 -3.58 1.12
N LEU A 97 3.06 -2.86 1.95
CA LEU A 97 2.97 -2.99 3.39
C LEU A 97 2.15 -1.85 3.99
N SER A 98 1.27 -2.22 4.91
CA SER A 98 0.61 -1.28 5.80
C SER A 98 1.08 -1.53 7.22
N MET A 99 1.27 -0.45 7.98
CA MET A 99 1.77 -0.53 9.35
C MET A 99 0.98 0.39 10.28
N PRO A 100 0.91 0.07 11.59
CA PRO A 100 0.28 0.95 12.57
C PRO A 100 0.99 2.31 12.63
N VAL A 101 0.22 3.36 12.36
CA VAL A 101 0.58 4.75 12.61
C VAL A 101 -0.05 5.17 13.92
N ARG A 102 0.73 5.77 14.82
CA ARG A 102 0.26 6.29 16.12
C ARG A 102 0.52 7.78 16.21
N LEU A 103 -0.51 8.53 16.58
CA LEU A 103 -0.43 9.98 16.77
C LEU A 103 -0.13 10.31 18.23
N SER A 104 0.49 11.48 18.45
CA SER A 104 0.72 12.05 19.78
C SER A 104 -0.60 12.40 20.50
N GLY A 105 -1.65 12.72 19.74
CA GLY A 105 -3.01 12.94 20.23
C GLY A 105 -4.06 12.50 19.19
N PRO A 106 -5.33 12.31 19.60
CA PRO A 106 -6.38 11.91 18.67
C PRO A 106 -6.68 13.02 17.66
N LEU A 107 -6.91 12.66 16.40
CA LEU A 107 -7.52 13.58 15.42
C LEU A 107 -8.91 13.96 15.90
N LEU A 108 -9.27 15.24 15.88
CA LEU A 108 -10.63 15.65 16.25
C LEU A 108 -11.61 15.28 15.15
N GLN A 109 -12.75 14.73 15.54
CA GLN A 109 -13.89 14.57 14.65
C GLN A 109 -14.50 15.94 14.32
N ALA A 110 -15.34 16.02 13.29
CA ALA A 110 -16.08 17.26 12.96
C ALA A 110 -16.92 17.79 14.13
N SER A 111 -17.32 16.92 15.07
CA SER A 111 -18.03 17.27 16.30
C SER A 111 -17.13 17.86 17.41
N GLY A 112 -15.81 17.92 17.21
CA GLY A 112 -14.83 18.28 18.24
C GLY A 112 -14.49 17.16 19.22
N ALA A 113 -15.12 15.98 19.11
CA ALA A 113 -14.80 14.83 19.95
C ALA A 113 -13.46 14.17 19.54
N PRO A 114 -12.75 13.49 20.46
CA PRO A 114 -11.61 12.66 20.11
C PRO A 114 -11.95 11.62 19.03
N GLY A 115 -11.19 11.61 17.95
CA GLY A 115 -11.27 10.64 16.88
C GLY A 115 -10.09 9.66 16.90
N LEU A 116 -9.62 9.26 15.73
CA LEU A 116 -8.58 8.24 15.58
C LEU A 116 -7.26 8.70 16.22
N LYS A 117 -6.70 7.81 17.07
CA LYS A 117 -5.36 7.95 17.67
C LYS A 117 -4.32 7.04 17.02
N GLU A 118 -4.77 5.92 16.45
CA GLU A 118 -3.94 5.01 15.68
C GLU A 118 -4.76 4.35 14.56
N TRP A 119 -4.10 4.04 13.44
CA TRP A 119 -4.69 3.26 12.35
C TRP A 119 -3.59 2.55 11.55
N SER A 120 -3.96 1.55 10.75
CA SER A 120 -3.02 0.95 9.79
C SER A 120 -3.03 1.77 8.50
N ALA A 121 -1.85 2.24 8.09
CA ALA A 121 -1.69 3.03 6.86
C ALA A 121 -0.70 2.34 5.93
N ASN A 122 -0.92 2.44 4.62
CA ASN A 122 0.13 2.11 3.65
C ASN A 122 1.35 3.01 3.93
N VAL A 123 2.51 2.41 4.14
CA VAL A 123 3.67 3.16 4.66
C VAL A 123 4.20 4.19 3.67
N PHE A 124 4.17 3.88 2.38
CA PHE A 124 4.58 4.83 1.34
C PHE A 124 3.62 6.01 1.25
N SER A 125 2.32 5.75 1.25
CA SER A 125 1.32 6.84 1.18
C SER A 125 1.37 7.72 2.43
N TYR A 126 1.56 7.13 3.60
CA TYR A 126 1.73 7.87 4.83
C TYR A 126 2.94 8.81 4.76
N ASP A 127 4.10 8.30 4.35
CA ASP A 127 5.32 9.11 4.24
C ASP A 127 5.24 10.16 3.12
N PHE A 128 4.52 9.85 2.03
CA PHE A 128 4.21 10.82 0.97
C PHE A 128 3.36 11.98 1.51
N PHE A 129 2.27 11.69 2.22
CA PHE A 129 1.42 12.74 2.78
C PHE A 129 2.10 13.51 3.93
N GLU A 130 3.00 12.87 4.68
CA GLU A 130 3.82 13.59 5.65
C GLU A 130 4.74 14.61 4.94
N TRP A 131 5.32 14.25 3.79
CA TRP A 131 6.08 15.22 2.99
C TRP A 131 5.17 16.32 2.43
N VAL A 132 3.98 15.99 1.93
CA VAL A 132 3.00 16.99 1.45
C VAL A 132 2.68 18.01 2.55
N GLY A 133 2.52 17.56 3.81
CA GLY A 133 2.26 18.45 4.93
C GLY A 133 3.45 19.32 5.35
N ALA A 134 4.67 18.93 5.00
CA ALA A 134 5.90 19.68 5.28
C ALA A 134 6.93 19.50 4.14
N PRO A 135 6.70 20.14 2.98
CA PRO A 135 7.51 19.95 1.79
C PRO A 135 8.95 20.42 2.03
N ARG A 136 9.91 19.65 1.52
CA ARG A 136 11.33 19.97 1.63
C ARG A 136 12.10 19.45 0.44
N ASP A 137 13.14 20.18 0.06
CA ASP A 137 14.15 19.73 -0.89
C ASP A 137 14.91 18.54 -0.27
N VAL A 138 14.97 17.42 -0.99
CA VAL A 138 15.58 16.19 -0.52
C VAL A 138 16.98 15.98 -1.09
N ASP A 139 17.27 16.48 -2.29
CA ASP A 139 18.59 16.29 -2.93
C ASP A 139 19.50 17.53 -2.90
N GLY A 140 19.00 18.67 -2.45
CA GLY A 140 19.77 19.89 -2.22
C GLY A 140 19.94 20.76 -3.46
N ASP A 141 19.13 20.58 -4.51
CA ASP A 141 19.21 21.40 -5.73
C ASP A 141 18.46 22.75 -5.63
N GLY A 142 17.84 23.01 -4.48
CA GLY A 142 17.13 24.26 -4.16
C GLY A 142 15.68 24.29 -4.64
N ALA A 143 15.20 23.25 -5.33
CA ALA A 143 13.80 23.12 -5.72
C ALA A 143 13.06 22.14 -4.80
N VAL A 144 11.75 22.37 -4.64
CA VAL A 144 10.86 21.44 -3.94
C VAL A 144 9.91 20.84 -4.99
N THR A 145 10.09 19.57 -5.31
CA THR A 145 9.45 18.94 -6.47
C THR A 145 8.70 17.66 -6.12
N ILE A 146 7.87 17.18 -7.06
CA ILE A 146 7.22 15.87 -6.93
C ILE A 146 8.24 14.74 -6.81
N LEU A 147 9.42 14.88 -7.41
CA LEU A 147 10.50 13.92 -7.25
C LEU A 147 11.01 13.87 -5.80
N ASP A 148 11.01 14.99 -5.08
CA ASP A 148 11.43 15.04 -3.66
C ASP A 148 10.40 14.38 -2.75
N ALA A 149 9.11 14.53 -3.06
CA ALA A 149 8.04 13.76 -2.42
C ALA A 149 8.29 12.25 -2.54
N PHE A 150 8.65 11.78 -3.75
CA PHE A 150 8.99 10.38 -3.99
C PHE A 150 10.24 9.93 -3.22
N LYS A 151 11.34 10.69 -3.29
CA LYS A 151 12.58 10.36 -2.58
C LYS A 151 12.36 10.27 -1.07
N TYR A 152 11.64 11.24 -0.50
CA TYR A 152 11.31 11.25 0.93
C TYR A 152 10.46 10.04 1.29
N ALA A 153 9.33 9.85 0.59
CA ALA A 153 8.39 8.76 0.86
C ALA A 153 9.10 7.40 0.76
N GLY A 154 9.84 7.16 -0.32
CA GLY A 154 10.52 5.90 -0.55
C GLY A 154 11.65 5.61 0.44
N ALA A 155 12.48 6.61 0.79
CA ALA A 155 13.54 6.42 1.76
C ALA A 155 12.99 6.13 3.16
N ARG A 156 11.96 6.88 3.58
CA ARG A 156 11.37 6.72 4.90
C ARG A 156 10.57 5.43 5.03
N SER A 157 9.80 5.06 4.02
CA SER A 157 8.95 3.87 4.08
C SER A 157 9.81 2.62 4.14
N ASN A 158 10.91 2.58 3.39
CA ASN A 158 11.94 1.53 3.51
C ASN A 158 12.56 1.48 4.90
N GLY A 159 12.87 2.64 5.50
CA GLY A 159 13.37 2.72 6.87
C GLY A 159 12.42 2.08 7.88
N ARG A 160 11.14 2.45 7.83
CA ARG A 160 10.08 1.90 8.72
C ARG A 160 9.91 0.39 8.57
N VAL A 161 9.91 -0.10 7.33
CA VAL A 161 9.79 -1.54 7.03
C VAL A 161 10.99 -2.29 7.59
N ARG A 162 12.22 -1.79 7.36
CA ARG A 162 13.44 -2.40 7.89
C ARG A 162 13.43 -2.48 9.41
N GLU A 163 13.06 -1.38 10.08
CA GLU A 163 12.97 -1.33 11.54
C GLU A 163 11.95 -2.32 12.09
N SER A 164 10.83 -2.49 11.40
CA SER A 164 9.76 -3.39 11.83
C SER A 164 10.09 -4.86 11.58
N LYS A 165 10.84 -5.18 10.52
CA LYS A 165 11.28 -6.55 10.23
C LYS A 165 12.12 -7.14 11.37
N MET A 166 12.91 -6.34 12.08
CA MET A 166 13.69 -6.82 13.23
C MET A 166 12.78 -7.38 14.33
N MET A 167 11.74 -6.64 14.72
CA MET A 167 10.80 -7.09 15.75
C MET A 167 9.92 -8.24 15.25
N SER A 168 9.52 -8.21 13.98
CA SER A 168 8.77 -9.32 13.37
C SER A 168 9.59 -10.60 13.29
N PHE A 169 10.91 -10.54 13.12
CA PHE A 169 11.78 -11.71 13.11
C PHE A 169 11.79 -12.41 14.47
N VAL A 170 11.94 -11.63 15.56
CA VAL A 170 11.82 -12.16 16.93
C VAL A 170 10.43 -12.75 17.17
N GLY A 171 9.38 -12.11 16.65
CA GLY A 171 8.01 -12.63 16.67
C GLY A 171 7.88 -13.99 15.97
N ALA A 172 8.42 -14.11 14.77
CA ALA A 172 8.41 -15.34 13.97
C ALA A 172 9.14 -16.49 14.67
N GLN A 173 10.28 -16.22 15.34
CA GLN A 173 10.98 -17.25 16.13
C GLN A 173 10.10 -17.80 17.25
N LYS A 174 9.36 -16.94 17.96
CA LYS A 174 8.38 -17.38 18.96
C LYS A 174 7.23 -18.16 18.32
N GLY A 175 6.78 -17.72 17.14
CA GLY A 175 5.78 -18.42 16.32
C GLY A 175 6.23 -19.85 16.00
N VAL A 176 7.46 -20.06 15.53
CA VAL A 176 8.02 -21.39 15.25
C VAL A 176 7.93 -22.30 16.47
N LEU A 177 8.32 -21.81 17.65
CA LEU A 177 8.24 -22.60 18.89
C LEU A 177 6.79 -22.97 19.25
N ALA A 178 5.86 -22.03 19.09
CA ALA A 178 4.43 -22.27 19.35
C ALA A 178 3.83 -23.29 18.36
N THR A 179 4.15 -23.17 17.07
CA THR A 179 3.75 -24.12 16.02
C THR A 179 4.32 -25.51 16.30
N GLN A 180 5.59 -25.61 16.69
CA GLN A 180 6.21 -26.88 17.05
C GLN A 180 5.49 -27.55 18.24
N ALA A 181 5.21 -26.79 19.30
CA ALA A 181 4.50 -27.31 20.46
C ALA A 181 3.07 -27.78 20.10
N ALA A 182 2.36 -27.04 19.23
CA ALA A 182 1.04 -27.45 18.75
C ALA A 182 1.11 -28.73 17.91
N PHE A 183 2.12 -28.85 17.04
CA PHE A 183 2.35 -30.04 16.23
C PHE A 183 2.68 -31.27 17.08
N ASP A 184 3.56 -31.13 18.08
CA ASP A 184 3.93 -32.20 19.00
C ASP A 184 2.70 -32.69 19.79
N SER A 185 1.85 -31.75 20.24
CA SER A 185 0.61 -32.09 20.93
C SER A 185 -0.38 -32.83 20.02
N LEU A 186 -0.50 -32.45 18.74
CA LEU A 186 -1.33 -33.13 17.76
C LEU A 186 -0.80 -34.55 17.48
N GLN A 187 0.52 -34.69 17.29
CA GLN A 187 1.14 -36.00 17.09
C GLN A 187 0.94 -36.94 18.29
N ALA A 188 1.02 -36.42 19.51
CA ALA A 188 0.79 -37.22 20.70
C ALA A 188 -0.66 -37.74 20.75
N ALA A 189 -1.64 -36.89 20.45
CA ALA A 189 -3.07 -37.26 20.39
C ALA A 189 -3.39 -38.28 19.29
N LEU A 190 -2.67 -38.25 18.17
CA LEU A 190 -2.80 -39.25 17.09
C LEU A 190 -2.25 -40.63 17.46
N LYS A 191 -1.29 -40.69 18.39
CA LYS A 191 -0.65 -41.93 18.84
C LYS A 191 -1.42 -42.64 19.96
N THR A 192 -2.43 -42.00 20.57
CA THR A 192 -3.23 -42.64 21.62
C THR A 192 -4.20 -43.66 21.02
N THR A 193 -4.40 -44.79 21.71
CA THR A 193 -5.42 -45.79 21.35
C THR A 193 -6.31 -46.04 22.57
N PRO A 194 -7.62 -45.73 22.53
CA PRO A 194 -8.34 -45.12 21.41
C PRO A 194 -7.87 -43.67 21.11
N PRO A 195 -8.17 -43.13 19.91
CA PRO A 195 -7.84 -41.75 19.56
C PRO A 195 -8.35 -40.76 20.60
N SER A 196 -7.54 -39.75 20.90
CA SER A 196 -7.89 -38.77 21.92
C SER A 196 -9.16 -37.99 21.52
N PRO A 197 -10.13 -37.80 22.43
CA PRO A 197 -11.35 -37.05 22.14
C PRO A 197 -11.09 -35.57 21.82
N ASP A 198 -9.92 -35.03 22.18
CA ASP A 198 -9.52 -33.64 21.90
C ASP A 198 -8.86 -33.44 20.52
N LEU A 199 -8.74 -34.50 19.72
CA LEU A 199 -8.04 -34.48 18.43
C LEU A 199 -8.49 -33.33 17.50
N PRO A 200 -9.80 -33.04 17.32
CA PRO A 200 -10.24 -31.91 16.49
C PRO A 200 -9.74 -30.55 17.00
N THR A 201 -9.73 -30.35 18.33
CA THR A 201 -9.22 -29.11 18.94
C THR A 201 -7.72 -28.96 18.75
N LYS A 202 -6.97 -30.07 18.85
CA LYS A 202 -5.51 -30.08 18.60
C LYS A 202 -5.20 -29.76 17.14
N GLN A 203 -5.98 -30.29 16.20
CA GLN A 203 -5.84 -29.98 14.78
C GLN A 203 -6.08 -28.48 14.52
N LEU A 204 -7.19 -27.92 15.01
CA LEU A 204 -7.49 -26.49 14.87
C LEU A 204 -6.43 -25.59 15.50
N THR A 205 -5.86 -26.00 16.64
CA THR A 205 -4.79 -25.26 17.30
C THR A 205 -3.51 -25.23 16.46
N PHE A 206 -3.15 -26.37 15.85
CA PHE A 206 -2.01 -26.44 14.94
C PHE A 206 -2.26 -25.61 13.66
N ASP A 207 -3.45 -25.71 13.07
CA ASP A 207 -3.82 -24.94 11.86
C ASP A 207 -3.82 -23.43 12.12
N ALA A 208 -4.28 -22.99 13.29
CA ALA A 208 -4.18 -21.59 13.70
C ALA A 208 -2.71 -21.15 13.89
N ALA A 209 -1.89 -21.98 14.54
CA ALA A 209 -0.48 -21.66 14.78
C ALA A 209 0.33 -21.61 13.48
N ILE A 210 0.08 -22.50 12.51
CA ILE A 210 0.77 -22.45 11.21
C ILE A 210 0.33 -21.22 10.41
N THR A 211 -0.96 -20.86 10.44
CA THR A 211 -1.48 -19.67 9.74
C THR A 211 -0.84 -18.41 10.29
N GLN A 212 -0.79 -18.26 11.61
CA GLN A 212 -0.15 -17.11 12.25
C GLN A 212 1.36 -17.03 11.95
N LEU A 213 2.05 -18.17 11.93
CA LEU A 213 3.46 -18.22 11.55
C LEU A 213 3.66 -17.82 10.08
N GLN A 214 2.80 -18.28 9.17
CA GLN A 214 2.84 -17.92 7.76
C GLN A 214 2.72 -16.40 7.56
N GLU A 215 1.75 -15.75 8.23
CA GLU A 215 1.58 -14.29 8.17
C GLU A 215 2.82 -13.54 8.67
N GLN A 216 3.44 -14.00 9.76
CA GLN A 216 4.66 -13.41 10.30
C GLN A 216 5.84 -13.56 9.35
N VAL A 217 5.97 -14.72 8.72
CA VAL A 217 7.03 -15.05 7.77
C VAL A 217 6.84 -14.27 6.47
N GLU A 218 5.61 -14.17 5.95
CA GLU A 218 5.28 -13.41 4.75
C GLU A 218 5.70 -11.94 4.87
N PHE A 219 5.46 -11.31 6.03
CA PHE A 219 5.93 -9.95 6.29
C PHE A 219 7.47 -9.82 6.19
N LEU A 220 8.23 -10.83 6.64
CA LEU A 220 9.69 -10.81 6.57
C LEU A 220 10.21 -10.91 5.13
N TYR A 221 9.52 -11.69 4.29
CA TYR A 221 9.87 -11.87 2.88
C TYR A 221 9.27 -10.80 1.95
N SER A 222 8.30 -10.02 2.43
CA SER A 222 7.73 -8.91 1.68
C SER A 222 8.74 -7.78 1.52
N ASN A 223 9.03 -7.39 0.28
CA ASN A 223 9.89 -6.25 -0.01
C ASN A 223 9.05 -5.00 -0.26
N HIS A 224 9.45 -3.91 0.36
CA HIS A 224 8.95 -2.58 0.00
C HIS A 224 9.95 -1.99 -0.99
N GLU A 225 9.52 -1.84 -2.23
CA GLU A 225 10.37 -1.38 -3.34
C GLU A 225 9.67 -0.21 -4.01
N PRO A 226 9.85 1.01 -3.46
CA PRO A 226 9.32 2.22 -4.06
C PRO A 226 9.87 2.41 -5.46
N TRP A 227 9.01 2.81 -6.38
CA TRP A 227 9.37 3.04 -7.78
C TRP A 227 8.65 4.27 -8.31
N ILE A 228 9.22 4.86 -9.36
CA ILE A 228 8.67 5.99 -10.07
C ILE A 228 8.93 5.85 -11.57
N LEU A 229 7.87 6.04 -12.35
CA LEU A 229 7.88 6.22 -13.79
C LEU A 229 7.86 7.72 -14.08
N ASN A 230 8.62 8.15 -15.09
CA ASN A 230 8.76 9.54 -15.50
C ASN A 230 9.41 10.47 -14.46
N ALA A 231 10.48 10.00 -13.82
CA ALA A 231 11.25 10.76 -12.83
C ALA A 231 11.76 12.13 -13.33
N ARG A 232 12.12 12.24 -14.62
CA ARG A 232 12.54 13.54 -15.20
C ARG A 232 11.41 14.55 -15.21
N LEU A 233 10.20 14.11 -15.55
CA LEU A 233 9.00 14.95 -15.49
C LEU A 233 8.71 15.32 -14.03
N ALA A 234 8.77 14.35 -13.10
CA ALA A 234 8.58 14.59 -11.67
C ALA A 234 9.53 15.66 -11.10
N ARG A 235 10.78 15.70 -11.57
CA ARG A 235 11.76 16.73 -11.20
C ARG A 235 11.38 18.12 -11.70
N ALA A 236 10.70 18.21 -12.84
CA ALA A 236 10.28 19.50 -13.40
C ALA A 236 8.98 20.05 -12.76
N LEU A 237 8.26 19.21 -12.00
CA LEU A 237 7.01 19.61 -11.34
C LEU A 237 7.30 20.19 -9.95
N ALA A 238 7.36 21.51 -9.88
CA ALA A 238 7.46 22.24 -8.62
C ALA A 238 6.21 22.01 -7.76
N PHE A 239 6.40 21.86 -6.45
CA PHE A 239 5.33 21.69 -5.49
C PHE A 239 5.08 22.99 -4.73
N SER A 240 3.84 23.48 -4.78
CA SER A 240 3.36 24.65 -4.04
C SER A 240 1.95 24.37 -3.53
N LEU A 241 1.72 24.57 -2.23
CA LEU A 241 0.40 24.49 -1.59
C LEU A 241 -0.30 25.85 -1.58
#